data_AF-A0AAV0GA19-F1
#
_entry.id   AF-A0AAV0GA19-F1
#
_cell.length_a   1.000
_cell.length_b   1.000
_cell.length_c   1.000
_cell.angle_alpha   90.00
_cell.angle_beta   90.00
_cell.angle_gamma   90.00
#
_symmetry.space_group_name_H-M   'P 1'
#
loop_
_entity.id
_entity.type
_entity.pdbx_description
1 polymer ?
#
loop_
_entity_poly.entity_id
_entity_poly.type
_entity_poly.pdbx_seq_one_letter_code
_entity_poly.pdbx_strand_id
1 'polypeptide(L)'
;MLFAVVCGVYIISICMRQTTNLRSIGSLSIPLIDPKCSIPSSNVQKWEIPLQHFPKPQTFSRGECECNPVRFFAILSMQRSGSGWFETLLNSHINVSSNGEIFNVRQRRANVSMVIKTLDKVYNLDFLTSSSKNECSAAVGFKWMLNQAHILAKYKPSVNISALIPKLRSTMKNSAMALDFFKNTRHVVFYYEDIVRNRTKLRDVQEFLGLPIRNLTSLQVKIHSGSLSNQIKNWDEVQEKLKGTVYEKFLYTDED
;
A
#
# COMPACT_ATOMS: atom_id res chain seq x y z
N MET A 1 12.53 -5.27 14.21
CA MET A 1 12.88 -3.87 13.95
C MET A 1 13.96 -3.76 12.88
N LEU A 2 15.03 -4.57 12.92
CA LEU A 2 15.90 -4.81 11.74
C LEU A 2 15.10 -5.26 10.50
N PHE A 3 14.06 -6.09 10.72
CA PHE A 3 13.11 -6.45 9.67
C PHE A 3 12.19 -5.30 9.21
N ALA A 4 11.94 -4.26 10.00
CA ALA A 4 11.11 -3.13 9.55
C ALA A 4 11.84 -2.34 8.44
N VAL A 5 13.15 -2.15 8.59
CA VAL A 5 14.04 -1.51 7.61
C VAL A 5 14.14 -2.31 6.30
N VAL A 6 14.13 -3.65 6.38
CA VAL A 6 14.20 -4.54 5.20
C VAL A 6 12.81 -4.78 4.58
N CYS A 7 11.75 -4.76 5.40
CA CYS A 7 10.35 -4.94 4.99
C CYS A 7 9.65 -3.63 4.62
N GLY A 8 10.32 -2.48 4.74
CA GLY A 8 9.77 -1.14 4.54
C GLY A 8 9.42 -0.82 3.08
N VAL A 9 9.60 -1.75 2.15
CA VAL A 9 9.21 -1.55 0.75
C VAL A 9 7.69 -1.47 0.68
N TYR A 10 7.21 -0.28 0.38
CA TYR A 10 5.86 -0.06 -0.08
C TYR A 10 5.87 0.01 -1.59
N ILE A 11 5.03 -0.80 -2.22
CA ILE A 11 4.71 -0.63 -3.64
C ILE A 11 3.27 -0.15 -3.66
N ILE A 12 3.07 1.16 -3.91
CA ILE A 12 1.74 1.62 -4.30
C ILE A 12 1.66 1.45 -5.80
N SER A 13 0.77 0.57 -6.22
CA SER A 13 0.48 0.33 -7.63
C SER A 13 -0.83 1.02 -7.99
N ILE A 14 -0.82 1.84 -9.04
CA ILE A 14 -2.02 2.37 -9.69
C ILE A 14 -2.15 1.64 -11.02
N CYS A 15 -3.35 1.13 -11.28
CA CYS A 15 -3.72 0.29 -12.41
C CYS A 15 -3.37 -1.18 -12.26
N MET A 16 -4.36 -1.97 -11.86
CA MET A 16 -4.52 -3.30 -12.45
C MET A 16 -4.98 -3.05 -13.89
N ARG A 17 -4.04 -2.93 -14.84
CA ARG A 17 -4.39 -3.15 -16.25
C ARG A 17 -5.00 -4.55 -16.24
N GLN A 18 -6.30 -4.69 -16.46
CA GLN A 18 -6.84 -5.99 -16.85
C GLN A 18 -6.08 -6.33 -18.12
N THR A 19 -5.08 -7.19 -18.00
CA THR A 19 -4.49 -7.81 -19.16
C THR A 19 -5.68 -8.41 -19.90
N THR A 20 -5.85 -7.99 -21.14
CA THR A 20 -6.87 -8.44 -22.09
C THR A 20 -6.81 -9.95 -22.38
N ASN A 21 -6.09 -10.72 -21.57
CA ASN A 21 -5.92 -12.18 -21.59
C ASN A 21 -6.71 -12.92 -20.49
N LEU A 22 -7.53 -12.25 -19.67
CA LEU A 22 -8.60 -12.90 -18.89
C LEU A 22 -9.91 -12.93 -19.70
N ARG A 23 -9.85 -13.55 -20.89
CA ARG A 23 -11.00 -13.63 -21.82
C ARG A 23 -12.00 -14.75 -21.54
N SER A 24 -11.92 -15.49 -20.42
CA SER A 24 -12.88 -16.59 -20.18
C SER A 24 -13.53 -16.71 -18.80
N ILE A 25 -13.32 -15.80 -17.84
CA ILE A 25 -14.06 -15.88 -16.57
C ILE A 25 -14.49 -14.48 -16.10
N GLY A 26 -15.75 -14.12 -16.41
CA GLY A 26 -16.50 -13.06 -15.74
C GLY A 26 -15.88 -11.66 -15.81
N SER A 27 -16.09 -10.98 -16.94
CA SER A 27 -15.72 -9.58 -17.17
C SER A 27 -16.17 -8.67 -16.02
N LEU A 28 -15.22 -8.10 -15.26
CA LEU A 28 -15.44 -6.86 -14.51
C LEU A 28 -15.65 -5.74 -15.55
N SER A 29 -16.89 -5.53 -16.00
CA SER A 29 -17.23 -4.49 -16.97
C SER A 29 -17.32 -3.15 -16.23
N ILE A 30 -16.15 -2.58 -15.94
CA ILE A 30 -16.06 -1.19 -15.50
C ILE A 30 -16.13 -0.30 -16.74
N PRO A 31 -17.15 0.57 -16.89
CA PRO A 31 -17.17 1.54 -17.97
C PRO A 31 -15.99 2.50 -17.77
N LEU A 32 -15.03 2.46 -18.70
CA LEU A 32 -13.80 3.26 -18.64
C LEU A 32 -14.04 4.74 -18.94
N ILE A 33 -15.20 5.09 -19.49
CA ILE A 33 -15.63 6.47 -19.80
C ILE A 33 -17.16 6.48 -19.69
N ASP A 34 -17.72 7.31 -18.81
CA ASP A 34 -19.16 7.60 -18.88
C ASP A 34 -19.35 8.67 -19.97
N PRO A 35 -20.09 8.40 -21.07
CA PRO A 35 -20.29 9.36 -22.14
C PRO A 35 -20.98 10.66 -21.68
N LYS A 36 -21.58 10.69 -20.49
CA LYS A 36 -22.13 11.90 -19.87
C LYS A 36 -21.09 12.81 -19.24
N CYS A 37 -19.92 12.28 -18.88
CA CYS A 37 -18.90 13.03 -18.14
C CYS A 37 -17.82 13.54 -19.11
N SER A 38 -17.73 14.87 -19.24
CA SER A 38 -16.67 15.51 -20.00
C SER A 38 -15.39 15.55 -19.16
N ILE A 39 -14.34 14.83 -19.56
CA ILE A 39 -13.05 14.89 -18.87
C ILE A 39 -12.46 16.30 -19.08
N PRO A 40 -12.14 17.08 -18.02
CA PRO A 40 -11.46 18.36 -18.17
C PRO A 40 -10.10 18.12 -18.84
N SER A 41 -10.00 18.53 -20.10
CA SER A 41 -8.95 18.11 -21.02
C SER A 41 -7.64 18.89 -20.83
N SER A 42 -7.59 19.87 -19.92
CA SER A 42 -6.46 20.80 -19.84
C SER A 42 -5.24 20.24 -19.09
N ASN A 43 -5.44 19.36 -18.10
CA ASN A 43 -4.34 18.91 -17.21
C ASN A 43 -4.16 17.38 -17.11
N VAL A 44 -5.01 16.58 -17.76
CA VAL A 44 -4.92 15.11 -17.70
C VAL A 44 -4.14 14.61 -18.92
N GLN A 45 -3.01 13.94 -18.69
CA GLN A 45 -2.24 13.37 -19.80
C GLN A 45 -3.03 12.21 -20.44
N LYS A 46 -2.97 12.07 -21.77
CA LYS A 46 -3.77 11.05 -22.51
C LYS A 46 -3.60 9.62 -21.97
N TRP A 47 -2.43 9.29 -21.42
CA TRP A 47 -2.16 7.97 -20.82
C TRP A 47 -2.80 7.76 -19.45
N GLU A 48 -3.28 8.82 -18.78
CA GLU A 48 -3.98 8.76 -17.50
C GLU A 48 -5.47 8.47 -17.64
N ILE A 49 -6.05 8.67 -18.84
CA ILE A 49 -7.47 8.44 -19.11
C ILE A 49 -7.90 7.00 -18.79
N PRO A 50 -7.16 5.93 -19.19
CA PRO A 50 -7.50 4.55 -18.84
C PRO A 50 -7.37 4.21 -17.34
N LEU A 51 -6.83 5.13 -16.52
CA LEU A 51 -6.65 4.95 -15.08
C LEU A 51 -7.83 5.49 -14.27
N GLN A 52 -8.75 6.18 -14.93
CA GLN A 52 -9.90 6.81 -14.30
C GLN A 52 -11.09 5.85 -14.30
N HIS A 53 -11.74 5.74 -13.16
CA HIS A 53 -12.95 4.97 -12.97
C HIS A 53 -14.07 5.87 -12.44
N PHE A 54 -15.30 5.68 -12.93
CA PHE A 54 -16.49 6.35 -12.41
C PHE A 54 -17.33 5.33 -11.66
N PRO A 55 -17.18 5.22 -10.33
CA PRO A 55 -17.87 4.21 -9.53
C PRO A 55 -19.37 4.48 -9.47
N LYS A 56 -20.14 3.38 -9.49
CA LYS A 56 -21.60 3.41 -9.35
C LYS A 56 -21.99 2.60 -8.11
N PRO A 57 -21.90 3.21 -6.91
CA PRO A 57 -22.24 2.52 -5.67
C PRO A 57 -23.71 2.08 -5.68
N GLN A 58 -23.96 0.86 -5.21
CA GLN A 58 -25.29 0.32 -5.00
C GLN A 58 -25.85 0.65 -3.62
N THR A 59 -24.95 0.89 -2.65
CA THR A 59 -25.30 1.08 -1.24
C THR A 59 -25.68 2.52 -0.87
N PHE A 60 -25.36 3.50 -1.73
CA PHE A 60 -25.71 4.91 -1.54
C PHE A 60 -25.75 5.64 -2.89
N SER A 61 -26.37 6.82 -2.94
CA SER A 61 -26.35 7.69 -4.13
C SER A 61 -25.86 9.09 -3.75
N ARG A 62 -24.90 9.60 -4.53
CA ARG A 62 -24.35 10.96 -4.44
C ARG A 62 -24.20 11.52 -5.84
N GLY A 63 -25.27 12.12 -6.35
CA GLY A 63 -25.31 12.66 -7.72
C GLY A 63 -24.22 13.71 -7.98
N GLU A 64 -23.82 14.45 -6.94
CA GLU A 64 -22.71 15.40 -7.02
C GLU A 64 -21.35 14.76 -7.32
N CYS A 65 -21.22 13.44 -7.13
CA CYS A 65 -20.00 12.67 -7.40
C CYS A 65 -20.05 11.85 -8.71
N GLU A 66 -21.14 11.88 -9.47
CA GLU A 66 -21.36 11.00 -10.64
C GLU A 66 -20.26 11.14 -11.71
N CYS A 67 -19.75 12.36 -11.92
CA CYS A 67 -18.65 12.64 -12.83
C CYS A 67 -17.29 12.86 -12.16
N ASN A 68 -17.10 12.33 -10.95
CA ASN A 68 -15.81 12.40 -10.27
C ASN A 68 -14.95 11.17 -10.58
N PRO A 69 -13.82 11.31 -11.32
CA PRO A 69 -12.95 10.18 -11.62
C PRO A 69 -12.23 9.70 -10.36
N VAL A 70 -12.17 8.39 -10.20
CA VAL A 70 -11.54 7.72 -9.06
C VAL A 70 -10.40 6.84 -9.55
N ARG A 71 -9.23 7.00 -8.94
CA ARG A 71 -8.06 6.15 -9.21
C ARG A 71 -8.03 4.97 -8.23
N PHE A 72 -7.76 3.79 -8.76
CA PHE A 72 -7.54 2.60 -7.94
C PHE A 72 -6.09 2.48 -7.51
N PHE A 73 -5.88 2.12 -6.24
CA PHE A 73 -4.56 1.76 -5.75
C PHE A 73 -4.57 0.51 -4.89
N ALA A 74 -3.41 -0.13 -4.79
CA ALA A 74 -3.13 -1.15 -3.79
C ALA A 74 -1.79 -0.83 -3.12
N ILE A 75 -1.77 -0.89 -1.78
CA ILE A 75 -0.55 -0.78 -0.99
C ILE A 75 -0.03 -2.19 -0.77
N LEU A 76 0.99 -2.58 -1.53
CA LEU A 76 1.67 -3.85 -1.31
C LEU A 76 2.77 -3.61 -0.28
N SER A 77 2.74 -4.37 0.81
CA SER A 77 3.75 -4.24 1.86
C SER A 77 4.03 -5.58 2.52
N MET A 78 5.16 -5.64 3.23
CA MET A 78 5.51 -6.77 4.08
C MET A 78 5.13 -6.48 5.54
N GLN A 79 5.10 -7.54 6.37
CA GLN A 79 4.81 -7.44 7.79
C GLN A 79 5.79 -6.52 8.52
N ARG A 80 5.27 -5.70 9.45
CA ARG A 80 6.02 -4.69 10.24
C ARG A 80 6.71 -3.59 9.42
N SER A 81 6.22 -3.30 8.22
CA SER A 81 6.68 -2.19 7.37
C SER A 81 6.33 -0.79 7.90
N GLY A 82 5.32 -0.68 8.78
CA GLY A 82 4.69 0.61 9.14
C GLY A 82 3.41 0.89 8.33
N SER A 83 2.92 -0.09 7.56
CA SER A 83 1.83 0.11 6.62
C SER A 83 0.48 0.50 7.21
N GLY A 84 0.22 0.16 8.47
CA GLY A 84 -0.94 0.69 9.19
C GLY A 84 -0.86 2.21 9.40
N TRP A 85 0.33 2.72 9.76
CA TRP A 85 0.54 4.14 9.99
C TRP A 85 0.44 4.93 8.69
N PHE A 86 1.01 4.38 7.61
CA PHE A 86 0.94 4.97 6.29
C PHE A 86 -0.49 4.99 5.75
N GLU A 87 -1.25 3.92 5.97
CA GLU A 87 -2.68 3.87 5.63
C GLU A 87 -3.50 4.93 6.37
N THR A 88 -3.31 5.09 7.69
CA THR A 88 -4.03 6.13 8.44
C THR A 88 -3.63 7.53 7.99
N LEU A 89 -2.35 7.71 7.63
CA LEU A 89 -1.86 8.95 7.02
C LEU A 89 -2.58 9.26 5.71
N LEU A 90 -2.69 8.30 4.79
CA LEU A 90 -3.44 8.46 3.55
C LEU A 90 -4.93 8.73 3.79
N ASN A 91 -5.55 8.03 4.73
CA ASN A 91 -6.98 8.18 5.03
C ASN A 91 -7.33 9.53 5.69
N SER A 92 -6.35 10.27 6.21
CA SER A 92 -6.54 11.67 6.63
C SER A 92 -6.84 12.61 5.46
N HIS A 93 -6.50 12.20 4.22
CA HIS A 93 -6.91 12.91 3.03
C HIS A 93 -8.41 12.72 2.78
N ILE A 94 -9.14 13.82 2.63
CA ILE A 94 -10.60 13.80 2.52
C ILE A 94 -11.10 13.05 1.27
N ASN A 95 -10.32 13.06 0.18
CA ASN A 95 -10.65 12.36 -1.07
C ASN A 95 -10.02 10.96 -1.22
N VAL A 96 -9.46 10.36 -0.16
CA VAL A 96 -8.85 9.01 -0.24
C VAL A 96 -9.65 8.01 0.58
N SER A 97 -9.86 6.80 0.09
CA SER A 97 -10.41 5.69 0.88
C SER A 97 -9.53 4.45 0.78
N SER A 98 -8.74 4.16 1.81
CA SER A 98 -7.98 2.91 1.97
C SER A 98 -8.70 1.98 2.95
N ASN A 99 -8.99 0.76 2.48
CA ASN A 99 -9.88 -0.19 3.15
C ASN A 99 -9.16 -1.27 3.98
N GLY A 100 -7.92 -1.06 4.39
CA GLY A 100 -7.16 -2.01 5.19
C GLY A 100 -6.82 -3.30 4.45
N GLU A 101 -6.54 -4.34 5.22
CA GLU A 101 -6.20 -5.68 4.71
C GLU A 101 -7.47 -6.46 4.36
N ILE A 102 -8.22 -6.01 3.35
CA ILE A 102 -9.50 -6.61 2.96
C ILE A 102 -9.38 -8.12 2.69
N PHE A 103 -8.24 -8.58 2.19
CA PHE A 103 -7.98 -9.99 1.89
C PHE A 103 -7.38 -10.78 3.04
N ASN A 104 -7.21 -10.22 4.25
CA ASN A 104 -6.80 -11.00 5.42
C ASN A 104 -7.86 -12.03 5.83
N VAL A 105 -9.13 -11.78 5.48
CA VAL A 105 -10.24 -12.72 5.68
C VAL A 105 -10.15 -13.87 4.68
N ARG A 106 -10.00 -15.12 5.16
CA ARG A 106 -9.82 -16.32 4.32
C ARG A 106 -10.92 -16.49 3.28
N GLN A 107 -12.17 -16.23 3.64
CA GLN A 107 -13.33 -16.37 2.75
C GLN A 107 -13.19 -15.51 1.50
N ARG A 108 -12.71 -14.26 1.63
CA ARG A 108 -12.56 -13.31 0.52
C ARG A 108 -11.48 -13.70 -0.50
N ARG A 109 -10.61 -14.64 -0.14
CA ARG A 109 -9.55 -15.19 -1.00
C ARG A 109 -9.70 -16.70 -1.24
N ALA A 110 -10.87 -17.27 -0.97
CA ALA A 110 -11.11 -18.70 -1.10
C ALA A 110 -11.03 -19.17 -2.57
N ASN A 111 -11.45 -18.32 -3.51
CA ASN A 111 -11.35 -18.55 -4.95
C ASN A 111 -11.39 -17.22 -5.73
N VAL A 112 -11.13 -17.31 -7.04
CA VAL A 112 -11.06 -16.14 -7.95
C VAL A 112 -12.38 -15.36 -7.97
N SER A 113 -13.53 -16.04 -7.99
CA SER A 113 -14.85 -15.39 -7.98
C SER A 113 -15.05 -14.53 -6.72
N MET A 114 -14.63 -15.02 -5.55
CA MET A 114 -14.73 -14.27 -4.30
C MET A 114 -13.78 -13.06 -4.26
N VAL A 115 -12.60 -13.19 -4.86
CA VAL A 115 -11.63 -12.10 -4.99
C VAL A 115 -12.22 -10.99 -5.87
N ILE A 116 -12.71 -11.35 -7.05
CA ILE A 116 -13.39 -10.46 -8.00
C ILE A 116 -14.54 -9.73 -7.31
N LYS A 117 -15.45 -10.46 -6.65
CA LYS A 117 -16.59 -9.89 -5.92
C LYS A 117 -16.17 -8.94 -4.80
N THR A 118 -15.02 -9.19 -4.17
CA THR A 118 -14.49 -8.29 -3.13
C THR A 118 -13.91 -7.02 -3.75
N LEU A 119 -13.16 -7.13 -4.85
CA LEU A 119 -12.62 -5.99 -5.58
C LEU A 119 -13.75 -5.11 -6.14
N ASP A 120 -14.80 -5.71 -6.71
CA ASP A 120 -15.98 -5.00 -7.20
C ASP A 120 -16.58 -4.10 -6.13
N LYS A 121 -16.75 -4.62 -4.92
CA LYS A 121 -17.30 -3.82 -3.82
C LYS A 121 -16.39 -2.66 -3.45
N VAL A 122 -15.08 -2.88 -3.37
CA VAL A 122 -14.13 -1.83 -3.00
C VAL A 122 -14.08 -0.74 -4.07
N TYR A 123 -13.97 -1.15 -5.33
CA TYR A 123 -13.79 -0.24 -6.44
C TYR A 123 -15.07 0.51 -6.85
N ASN A 124 -16.25 -0.04 -6.57
CA ASN A 124 -17.53 0.67 -6.68
C ASN A 124 -17.91 1.45 -5.42
N LEU A 125 -17.00 1.61 -4.43
CA LEU A 125 -17.26 2.30 -3.15
C LEU A 125 -18.34 1.66 -2.26
N ASP A 126 -18.74 0.42 -2.54
CA ASP A 126 -19.72 -0.37 -1.79
C ASP A 126 -19.12 -1.18 -0.63
N PHE A 127 -17.83 -0.98 -0.36
CA PHE A 127 -17.19 -1.61 0.78
C PHE A 127 -17.47 -0.80 2.05
N LEU A 128 -18.17 -1.41 3.01
CA LEU A 128 -18.56 -0.79 4.26
C LEU A 128 -17.33 -0.31 5.05
N THR A 129 -17.01 0.97 4.93
CA THR A 129 -16.07 1.66 5.82
C THR A 129 -16.86 2.33 6.95
N SER A 130 -16.31 2.36 8.15
CA SER A 130 -16.89 3.00 9.34
C SER A 130 -17.02 4.53 9.24
N SER A 131 -16.73 5.14 8.09
CA SER A 131 -16.65 6.58 7.92
C SER A 131 -17.30 6.97 6.61
N SER A 132 -18.53 7.47 6.69
CA SER A 132 -19.14 8.26 5.62
C SER A 132 -18.23 9.45 5.34
N LYS A 133 -17.56 9.49 4.19
CA LYS A 133 -16.82 10.69 3.77
C LYS A 133 -17.81 11.68 3.17
N ASN A 134 -17.80 12.91 3.68
CA ASN A 134 -18.69 13.98 3.21
C ASN A 134 -18.31 14.51 1.82
N GLU A 135 -17.16 14.10 1.26
CA GLU A 135 -16.64 14.53 -0.04
C GLU A 135 -16.53 13.36 -1.02
N CYS A 136 -16.47 13.66 -2.32
CA CYS A 136 -16.24 12.66 -3.35
C CYS A 136 -14.81 12.09 -3.23
N SER A 137 -14.68 10.77 -3.29
CA SER A 137 -13.37 10.10 -3.28
C SER A 137 -12.71 10.25 -4.64
N ALA A 138 -11.44 10.64 -4.68
CA ALA A 138 -10.61 10.71 -5.89
C ALA A 138 -9.66 9.50 -6.00
N ALA A 139 -9.39 8.80 -4.89
CA ALA A 139 -8.65 7.55 -4.90
C ALA A 139 -9.24 6.53 -3.93
N VAL A 140 -9.38 5.29 -4.38
CA VAL A 140 -9.83 4.17 -3.53
C VAL A 140 -8.89 2.99 -3.66
N GLY A 141 -8.65 2.32 -2.54
CA GLY A 141 -7.72 1.21 -2.51
C GLY A 141 -7.81 0.39 -1.25
N PHE A 142 -6.83 -0.49 -1.12
CA PHE A 142 -6.68 -1.39 0.01
C PHE A 142 -5.21 -1.74 0.19
N LYS A 143 -4.92 -2.37 1.33
CA LYS A 143 -3.61 -2.91 1.63
C LYS A 143 -3.57 -4.41 1.36
N TRP A 144 -2.50 -4.89 0.73
CA TRP A 144 -2.23 -6.30 0.51
C TRP A 144 -0.89 -6.69 1.11
N MET A 145 -0.92 -7.64 2.06
CA MET A 145 0.28 -8.13 2.74
C MET A 145 0.86 -9.32 1.98
N LEU A 146 2.10 -9.20 1.50
CA LEU A 146 2.77 -10.25 0.71
C LEU A 146 3.19 -11.46 1.56
N ASN A 147 3.37 -11.27 2.87
CA ASN A 147 3.74 -12.32 3.82
C ASN A 147 2.90 -12.20 5.11
N GLN A 148 1.82 -12.98 5.20
CA GLN A 148 0.99 -13.04 6.41
C GLN A 148 1.71 -13.85 7.50
N ALA A 149 2.46 -13.18 8.39
CA ALA A 149 3.02 -13.79 9.60
C ALA A 149 2.52 -13.05 10.86
N HIS A 150 2.14 -13.82 11.89
CA HIS A 150 1.43 -13.34 13.08
C HIS A 150 2.37 -12.81 14.17
N ILE A 151 1.91 -11.74 14.83
CA ILE A 151 2.23 -11.09 16.13
C ILE A 151 3.66 -11.17 16.69
N LEU A 152 4.28 -10.00 16.88
CA LEU A 152 5.02 -9.63 18.10
C LEU A 152 4.91 -8.10 18.30
N ALA A 153 4.16 -7.65 19.31
CA ALA A 153 4.06 -6.23 19.68
C ALA A 153 4.46 -5.93 21.14
N LYS A 154 4.81 -6.94 21.94
CA LYS A 154 5.09 -6.75 23.39
C LYS A 154 6.35 -7.44 23.91
N TYR A 155 7.21 -7.97 23.04
CA TYR A 155 8.39 -8.76 23.43
C TYR A 155 9.64 -8.16 22.81
N LYS A 156 10.73 -7.95 23.57
CA LYS A 156 12.08 -7.74 23.01
C LYS A 156 12.57 -9.09 22.46
N PRO A 157 12.55 -9.34 21.15
CA PRO A 157 12.88 -10.65 20.61
C PRO A 157 14.39 -10.87 20.64
N SER A 158 14.79 -12.12 20.90
CA SER A 158 16.12 -12.58 20.50
C SER A 158 16.06 -12.97 19.02
N VAL A 159 17.01 -12.49 18.23
CA VAL A 159 17.09 -12.81 16.80
C VAL A 159 17.83 -14.13 16.65
N ASN A 160 17.26 -15.05 15.86
CA ASN A 160 17.97 -16.28 15.50
C ASN A 160 19.11 -15.94 14.52
N ILE A 161 20.34 -15.92 15.04
CA ILE A 161 21.54 -15.51 14.30
C ILE A 161 21.83 -16.44 13.11
N SER A 162 21.60 -17.74 13.26
CA SER A 162 21.78 -18.72 12.18
C SER A 162 20.81 -18.50 11.03
N ALA A 163 19.59 -18.03 11.31
CA ALA A 163 18.57 -17.75 10.31
C ALA A 163 18.61 -16.30 9.76
N LEU A 164 19.40 -15.40 10.35
CA LEU A 164 19.38 -13.97 10.05
C LEU A 164 19.72 -13.66 8.59
N ILE A 165 20.92 -14.05 8.13
CA ILE A 165 21.36 -13.84 6.74
C ILE A 165 20.46 -14.55 5.73
N PRO A 166 20.11 -15.85 5.90
CA PRO A 166 19.15 -16.52 5.03
C PRO A 166 17.81 -15.78 4.92
N LYS A 167 17.31 -15.26 6.05
CA LYS A 167 16.04 -14.52 6.06
C LYS A 167 16.15 -13.17 5.36
N LEU A 168 17.21 -12.41 5.59
CA LEU A 168 17.47 -11.14 4.89
C LEU A 168 17.58 -11.34 3.37
N ARG A 169 18.32 -12.36 2.94
CA ARG A 169 18.45 -12.74 1.53
C ARG A 169 17.08 -13.08 0.92
N SER A 170 16.29 -13.90 1.62
CA SER A 170 14.93 -14.26 1.18
C SER A 170 14.02 -13.04 1.07
N THR A 171 14.06 -12.12 2.05
CA THR A 171 13.26 -10.88 2.02
C THR A 171 13.65 -10.00 0.83
N MET A 172 14.95 -9.78 0.60
CA MET A 172 15.41 -9.00 -0.56
C MET A 172 15.04 -9.65 -1.89
N LYS A 173 15.14 -10.99 -1.99
CA LYS A 173 14.68 -11.74 -3.18
C LYS A 173 13.19 -11.54 -3.42
N ASN A 174 12.37 -11.59 -2.38
CA ASN A 174 10.93 -11.37 -2.49
C ASN A 174 10.60 -9.94 -2.94
N SER A 175 11.31 -8.93 -2.42
CA SER A 175 11.17 -7.55 -2.86
C SER A 175 11.55 -7.39 -4.34
N ALA A 176 12.67 -7.99 -4.77
CA ALA A 176 13.10 -7.95 -6.16
C ALA A 176 12.10 -8.66 -7.10
N MET A 177 11.58 -9.83 -6.70
CA MET A 177 10.54 -10.53 -7.47
C MET A 177 9.26 -9.71 -7.57
N ALA A 178 8.85 -9.02 -6.50
CA ALA A 178 7.69 -8.13 -6.55
C ALA A 178 7.92 -6.96 -7.52
N LEU A 179 9.09 -6.30 -7.46
CA LEU A 179 9.43 -5.21 -8.39
C LEU A 179 9.48 -5.67 -9.84
N ASP A 180 10.06 -6.84 -10.12
CA ASP A 180 10.08 -7.42 -11.47
C ASP A 180 8.66 -7.77 -11.95
N PHE A 181 7.82 -8.34 -11.08
CA PHE A 181 6.42 -8.64 -11.40
C PHE A 181 5.63 -7.38 -11.77
N PHE A 182 5.86 -6.26 -11.08
CA PHE A 182 5.16 -4.99 -11.31
C PHE A 182 5.90 -4.02 -12.23
N LYS A 183 7.00 -4.41 -12.89
CA LYS A 183 7.81 -3.49 -13.71
C LYS A 183 7.05 -2.78 -14.83
N ASN A 184 6.02 -3.44 -15.36
CA ASN A 184 5.16 -2.92 -16.44
C ASN A 184 3.85 -2.31 -15.91
N THR A 185 3.71 -2.24 -14.59
CA THR A 185 2.56 -1.65 -13.91
C THR A 185 2.99 -0.31 -13.33
N ARG A 186 2.14 0.73 -13.42
CA ARG A 186 2.47 2.04 -12.83
C ARG A 186 2.55 1.88 -11.31
N HIS A 187 3.75 2.00 -10.75
CA HIS A 187 3.98 1.88 -9.32
C HIS A 187 4.98 2.92 -8.81
N VAL A 188 4.88 3.26 -7.54
CA VAL A 188 5.88 4.04 -6.80
C VAL A 188 6.39 3.22 -5.63
N VAL A 189 7.69 3.30 -5.40
CA VAL A 189 8.37 2.61 -4.30
C VAL A 189 8.84 3.64 -3.28
N PHE A 190 8.52 3.41 -2.01
CA PHE A 190 9.06 4.21 -0.92
C PHE A 190 9.33 3.34 0.30
N TYR A 191 10.11 3.90 1.22
CA TYR A 191 10.44 3.33 2.51
C TYR A 191 9.80 4.16 3.62
N TYR A 192 9.49 3.53 4.75
CA TYR A 192 8.88 4.23 5.89
C TYR A 192 9.78 5.37 6.38
N GLU A 193 11.06 5.07 6.47
CA GLU A 193 12.15 5.91 6.92
C GLU A 193 12.28 7.14 6.01
N ASP A 194 12.09 6.97 4.71
CA ASP A 194 12.10 8.08 3.76
C ASP A 194 10.92 9.04 3.96
N ILE A 195 9.73 8.51 4.27
CA ILE A 195 8.53 9.33 4.51
C ILE A 195 8.67 10.10 5.83
N VAL A 196 9.20 9.45 6.85
CA VAL A 196 9.37 10.04 8.19
C VAL A 196 10.45 11.12 8.16
N ARG A 197 11.59 10.85 7.50
CA ARG A 197 12.70 11.81 7.38
C ARG A 197 12.37 12.94 6.40
N ASN A 198 11.77 12.61 5.26
CA ASN A 198 11.46 13.57 4.21
C ASN A 198 9.97 13.52 3.82
N ARG A 199 9.19 14.41 4.44
CA ARG A 199 7.76 14.56 4.14
C ARG A 199 7.48 15.01 2.70
N THR A 200 8.45 15.50 1.93
CA THR A 200 8.20 15.81 0.52
C THR A 200 7.82 14.57 -0.29
N LYS A 201 8.26 13.37 0.11
CA LYS A 201 7.84 12.11 -0.55
C LYS A 201 6.33 11.84 -0.44
N LEU A 202 5.64 12.42 0.54
CA LEU A 202 4.17 12.36 0.62
C LEU A 202 3.49 13.18 -0.46
N ARG A 203 4.16 14.20 -1.00
CA ARG A 203 3.67 14.94 -2.15
C ARG A 203 3.69 14.04 -3.38
N ASP A 204 4.79 13.34 -3.63
CA ASP A 204 4.92 12.39 -4.75
C ASP A 204 3.82 11.31 -4.72
N VAL A 205 3.49 10.81 -3.53
CA VAL A 205 2.38 9.85 -3.35
C VAL A 205 1.02 10.49 -3.68
N GLN A 206 0.76 11.72 -3.22
CA GLN A 206 -0.48 12.43 -3.52
C GLN A 206 -0.60 12.71 -5.04
N GLU A 207 0.48 13.14 -5.69
CA GLU A 207 0.53 13.37 -7.14
C GLU A 207 0.33 12.07 -7.92
N PHE A 208 0.99 10.98 -7.49
CA PHE A 208 0.80 9.65 -8.03
C PHE A 208 -0.67 9.24 -8.02
N LEU A 209 -1.34 9.43 -6.87
CA LEU A 209 -2.76 9.17 -6.67
C LEU A 209 -3.70 10.22 -7.29
N GLY A 210 -3.18 11.28 -7.93
CA GLY A 210 -3.99 12.33 -8.55
C GLY A 210 -4.76 13.19 -7.55
N LEU A 211 -4.21 13.36 -6.35
CA LEU A 211 -4.84 14.08 -5.25
C LEU A 211 -4.33 15.53 -5.18
N PRO A 212 -5.16 16.48 -4.73
CA PRO A 212 -4.67 17.79 -4.35
C PRO A 212 -3.68 17.65 -3.19
N ILE A 213 -2.58 18.42 -3.23
CA ILE A 213 -1.57 18.36 -2.17
C ILE A 213 -2.14 18.89 -0.86
N ARG A 214 -2.11 18.05 0.18
CA ARG A 214 -2.52 18.42 1.54
C ARG A 214 -1.51 17.93 2.56
N ASN A 215 -1.58 18.53 3.75
CA ASN A 215 -0.88 18.02 4.92
C ASN A 215 -1.62 16.80 5.46
N LEU A 216 -0.94 15.65 5.42
CA LEU A 216 -1.46 14.40 5.95
C LEU A 216 -1.05 14.23 7.42
N THR A 217 -1.97 13.72 8.23
CA THR A 217 -1.76 13.45 9.66
C THR A 217 -2.14 12.02 10.01
N SER A 218 -1.49 11.48 11.04
CA SER A 218 -1.77 10.13 11.53
C SER A 218 -1.68 10.16 13.04
N LEU A 219 -2.72 9.65 13.71
CA LEU A 219 -2.74 9.49 15.17
C LEU A 219 -2.00 8.23 15.62
N GLN A 220 -1.61 7.36 14.68
CA GLN A 220 -0.81 6.19 15.02
C GLN A 220 0.60 6.61 15.39
N VAL A 221 1.06 6.14 16.55
CA VAL A 221 2.41 6.33 17.05
C VAL A 221 3.28 5.12 16.75
N LYS A 222 4.58 5.35 16.54
CA LYS A 222 5.58 4.28 16.38
C LYS A 222 5.55 3.41 17.63
N ILE A 223 5.24 2.12 17.47
CA ILE A 223 5.09 1.16 18.60
C ILE A 223 6.45 0.90 19.28
N HIS A 224 7.55 1.19 18.60
CA HIS A 224 8.90 1.03 19.13
C HIS A 224 9.72 2.29 18.83
N SER A 225 10.09 3.03 19.88
CA SER A 225 10.97 4.20 19.83
C SER A 225 12.35 3.88 20.43
N GLY A 226 13.40 4.56 19.95
CA GLY A 226 14.80 4.33 20.35
C GLY A 226 15.59 3.47 19.37
N SER A 227 16.89 3.33 19.60
CA SER A 227 17.82 2.57 18.74
C SER A 227 17.48 1.07 18.67
N LEU A 228 17.93 0.39 17.60
CA LEU A 228 17.80 -1.06 17.45
C LEU A 228 18.42 -1.83 18.62
N SER A 229 19.53 -1.33 19.17
CA SER A 229 20.22 -1.92 20.32
C SER A 229 19.35 -2.02 21.57
N ASN A 230 18.44 -1.06 21.77
CA ASN A 230 17.53 -1.07 22.90
C ASN A 230 16.36 -2.08 22.74
N GLN A 231 16.17 -2.60 21.53
CA GLN A 231 14.99 -3.37 21.14
C GLN A 231 15.26 -4.84 20.86
N ILE A 232 16.51 -5.22 20.60
CA ILE A 232 16.93 -6.60 20.32
C ILE A 232 17.78 -7.09 21.49
N LYS A 233 17.41 -8.23 22.09
CA LYS A 233 18.10 -8.73 23.30
C LYS A 233 19.56 -9.10 23.04
N ASN A 234 19.84 -9.75 21.91
CA ASN A 234 21.19 -10.18 21.51
C ASN A 234 21.76 -9.26 20.41
N TRP A 235 21.73 -7.95 20.66
CA TRP A 235 22.14 -6.96 19.66
C TRP A 235 23.60 -7.10 19.24
N ASP A 236 24.50 -7.37 20.18
CA ASP A 236 25.93 -7.49 19.88
C ASP A 236 26.20 -8.64 18.89
N GLU A 237 25.57 -9.80 19.09
CA GLU A 237 25.64 -10.93 18.16
C GLU A 237 25.07 -10.59 16.77
N VAL A 238 23.99 -9.81 16.71
CA VAL A 238 23.40 -9.33 15.45
C VAL A 238 24.37 -8.40 14.73
N GLN A 239 24.99 -7.47 15.47
CA GLN A 239 25.96 -6.53 14.94
C GLN A 239 27.18 -7.27 14.38
N GLU A 240 27.76 -8.20 15.14
CA GLU A 240 28.88 -9.03 14.69
C GLU A 240 28.53 -9.86 13.45
N LYS A 241 27.31 -10.41 13.38
CA LYS A 241 26.88 -11.22 12.24
C LYS A 241 26.71 -10.41 10.95
N LEU A 242 26.36 -9.13 11.07
CA LEU A 242 26.07 -8.26 9.93
C LEU A 242 27.27 -7.42 9.49
N LYS A 243 28.21 -7.10 10.38
CA LYS A 243 29.47 -6.41 10.06
C LYS A 243 30.24 -7.12 8.95
N GLY A 244 30.77 -6.36 7.99
CA GLY A 244 31.49 -6.89 6.84
C GLY A 244 30.61 -7.59 5.80
N THR A 245 29.28 -7.58 5.95
CA THR A 245 28.34 -8.13 4.97
C THR A 245 27.63 -7.01 4.22
N VAL A 246 27.01 -7.33 3.07
CA VAL A 246 26.14 -6.39 2.32
C VAL A 246 24.93 -5.87 3.12
N TYR A 247 24.64 -6.47 4.27
CA TYR A 247 23.55 -6.14 5.16
C TYR A 247 23.97 -5.21 6.31
N GLU A 248 25.26 -4.88 6.43
CA GLU A 248 25.82 -4.00 7.46
C GLU A 248 25.11 -2.64 7.51
N LYS A 249 24.69 -2.12 6.35
CA LYS A 249 23.91 -0.88 6.24
C LYS A 249 22.64 -0.84 7.11
N PHE A 250 22.07 -2.00 7.48
CA PHE A 250 20.87 -2.07 8.33
C PHE A 250 21.16 -1.86 9.82
N LEU A 251 22.44 -1.76 10.21
CA LEU A 251 22.82 -1.44 11.58
C LEU A 251 22.69 0.05 11.89
N TYR A 252 22.81 0.91 10.86
CA TYR A 252 22.96 2.37 11.00
C TYR A 252 21.70 3.17 10.62
N THR A 253 20.60 2.50 10.29
CA THR A 253 19.40 3.15 9.75
C THR A 253 18.54 3.93 10.77
N ASP A 254 18.84 3.82 12.06
CA ASP A 254 18.09 4.47 13.15
C ASP A 254 18.84 5.67 13.80
N GLU A 255 20.04 6.05 13.33
CA GLU A 255 20.90 7.05 14.00
C GLU A 255 20.88 8.48 13.43
N ASP A 256 19.99 8.80 12.47
CA ASP A 256 19.77 10.20 12.01
C ASP A 256 18.28 10.58 11.90
#